data_AF-A0A496UUQ5-F1
#
_entry.id   AF-A0A496UUQ5-F1
#
_cell.length_a   1.000
_cell.length_b   1.000
_cell.length_c   1.000
_cell.angle_alpha   90.00
_cell.angle_beta   90.00
_cell.angle_gamma   90.00
#
_symmetry.space_group_name_H-M   'P 1'
#
loop_
_entity.id
_entity.type
_entity.pdbx_description
1 polymer ?
#
loop_
_entity_poly.entity_id
_entity_poly.type
_entity_poly.pdbx_seq_one_letter_code
_entity_poly.pdbx_strand_id
1 'polypeptide(L)'
;MSGTFDPRKEAHLLSAYVDGELDPPDVQRIEAHLADDADSRREVEQLRRLKDITGALRLKEPPPEVWEDFWLSAYNRNERSLGWLLFGLAVLVVGGWGVTMLLKTMLGTDSLPLLVKGAVIGGCAGLAVLILSVVRERLYVRRCTRYKDVKR
;
A
#
# COMPACT_ATOMS: atom_id res chain seq x y z
N MET A 1 35.05 -19.71 -18.79
CA MET A 1 36.25 -18.92 -19.15
C MET A 1 35.86 -17.47 -18.99
N SER A 2 36.16 -16.87 -17.84
CA SER A 2 35.82 -15.46 -17.60
C SER A 2 36.75 -14.60 -18.45
N GLY A 3 36.19 -13.74 -19.32
CA GLY A 3 36.95 -12.88 -20.22
C GLY A 3 37.71 -11.78 -19.47
N THR A 4 38.56 -11.03 -20.16
CA THR A 4 39.17 -9.80 -19.63
C THR A 4 38.08 -8.79 -19.30
N PHE A 5 38.26 -8.02 -18.23
CA PHE A 5 37.35 -6.91 -17.88
C PHE A 5 37.35 -5.85 -19.00
N ASP A 6 36.17 -5.35 -19.38
CA ASP A 6 36.00 -4.31 -20.39
C ASP A 6 35.31 -3.08 -19.76
N PRO A 7 36.05 -2.00 -19.44
CA PRO A 7 35.49 -0.84 -18.74
C PRO A 7 34.34 -0.15 -19.49
N ARG A 8 34.26 -0.28 -20.83
CA ARG A 8 33.19 0.34 -21.63
C ARG A 8 31.86 -0.40 -21.53
N LYS A 9 31.90 -1.70 -21.27
CA LYS A 9 30.72 -2.57 -21.16
C LYS A 9 30.35 -2.88 -19.72
N GLU A 10 31.37 -2.94 -18.85
CA GLU A 10 31.27 -3.43 -17.49
C GLU A 10 31.52 -2.32 -16.45
N ALA A 11 31.31 -1.05 -16.80
CA ALA A 11 31.51 0.10 -15.90
C ALA A 11 30.84 -0.05 -14.52
N HIS A 12 29.66 -0.69 -14.48
CA HIS A 12 28.95 -0.97 -13.23
C HIS A 12 29.76 -1.83 -12.24
N LEU A 13 30.67 -2.69 -12.72
CA LEU A 13 31.53 -3.50 -11.86
C LEU A 13 32.58 -2.67 -11.13
N LEU A 14 32.99 -1.50 -11.65
CA LEU A 14 33.87 -0.58 -10.91
C LEU A 14 33.16 0.01 -9.68
N SER A 15 31.86 0.32 -9.80
CA SER A 15 31.04 0.74 -8.65
C SER A 15 30.89 -0.41 -7.65
N ALA A 16 30.54 -1.60 -8.12
CA ALA A 16 30.40 -2.77 -7.24
C ALA A 16 31.73 -3.16 -6.56
N TYR A 17 32.87 -2.96 -7.24
CA TYR A 17 34.20 -3.11 -6.65
C TYR A 17 34.45 -2.11 -5.51
N VAL A 18 34.08 -0.84 -5.69
CA VAL A 18 34.16 0.19 -4.65
C VAL A 18 33.21 -0.09 -3.48
N ASP A 19 32.10 -0.76 -3.75
CA ASP A 19 31.13 -1.20 -2.75
C ASP A 19 31.47 -2.52 -2.05
N GLY A 20 32.41 -3.28 -2.59
CA GLY A 20 32.83 -4.57 -2.04
C GLY A 20 31.81 -5.68 -2.31
N GLU A 21 30.97 -5.53 -3.33
CA GLU A 21 29.87 -6.45 -3.68
C GLU A 21 30.26 -7.47 -4.77
N LEU A 22 31.53 -7.52 -5.16
CA LEU A 22 32.02 -8.46 -6.18
C LEU A 22 32.48 -9.79 -5.61
N ASP A 23 32.25 -10.86 -6.37
CA ASP A 23 32.80 -12.17 -6.09
C ASP A 23 34.33 -12.21 -6.32
N PRO A 24 35.06 -13.10 -5.61
CA PRO A 24 36.53 -13.17 -5.71
C PRO A 24 37.11 -13.29 -7.14
N PRO A 25 36.49 -14.02 -8.10
CA PRO A 25 36.99 -14.07 -9.48
C PRO A 25 36.91 -12.73 -10.21
N ASP A 26 35.87 -11.93 -9.96
CA ASP A 26 35.69 -10.64 -10.62
C ASP A 26 36.56 -9.54 -9.99
N VAL A 27 36.82 -9.63 -8.68
CA VAL A 27 37.83 -8.81 -8.01
C VAL A 27 39.20 -8.98 -8.68
N GLN A 28 39.65 -10.22 -8.91
CA GLN A 28 40.94 -10.49 -9.55
C GLN A 28 41.01 -9.94 -10.98
N ARG A 29 39.91 -10.03 -11.75
CA ARG A 29 39.83 -9.48 -13.12
C ARG A 29 39.99 -7.97 -13.12
N ILE A 30 39.32 -7.28 -12.19
CA ILE A 30 39.39 -5.83 -12.07
C ILE A 30 40.76 -5.40 -11.56
N GLU A 31 41.33 -6.06 -10.56
CA GLU A 31 42.67 -5.74 -10.06
C GLU A 31 43.76 -5.92 -11.13
N ALA A 32 43.66 -6.99 -11.94
CA ALA A 32 44.55 -7.19 -13.08
C ALA A 32 44.43 -6.04 -14.11
N HIS A 33 43.21 -5.57 -14.39
CA HIS A 33 42.99 -4.44 -15.30
C HIS A 33 43.48 -3.11 -14.72
N LEU A 34 43.24 -2.86 -13.43
CA LEU A 34 43.68 -1.65 -12.73
C LEU A 34 45.22 -1.54 -12.62
N ALA A 35 45.94 -2.66 -12.72
CA ALA A 35 47.40 -2.63 -12.77
C ALA A 35 47.90 -1.88 -14.03
N ASP A 36 47.25 -2.12 -15.18
CA ASP A 36 47.70 -1.65 -16.49
C ASP A 36 46.96 -0.41 -16.99
N ASP A 37 45.74 -0.12 -16.53
CA ASP A 37 44.93 1.01 -17.01
C ASP A 37 44.91 2.20 -16.03
N ALA A 38 45.42 3.36 -16.47
CA ALA A 38 45.44 4.58 -15.67
C ALA A 38 44.05 5.26 -15.58
N ASP A 39 43.19 5.10 -16.59
CA ASP A 39 41.89 5.74 -16.62
C ASP A 39 40.90 5.06 -15.67
N SER A 40 40.83 3.73 -15.67
CA SER A 40 40.00 2.97 -14.72
C SER A 40 40.43 3.19 -13.26
N ARG A 41 41.73 3.39 -12.99
CA ARG A 41 42.20 3.78 -11.65
C ARG A 41 41.63 5.12 -11.20
N ARG A 42 41.64 6.13 -12.10
CA ARG A 42 41.05 7.45 -11.80
C ARG A 42 39.56 7.35 -11.54
N GLU A 43 38.85 6.52 -12.29
CA GLU A 43 37.41 6.29 -12.10
C GLU A 43 37.10 5.67 -10.73
N VAL A 44 37.86 4.63 -10.32
CA VAL A 44 37.74 4.03 -8.99
C VAL A 44 38.03 5.03 -7.88
N GLU A 45 39.04 5.89 -8.04
CA GLU A 45 39.33 6.95 -7.06
C GLU A 45 38.19 7.97 -6.95
N GLN A 46 37.56 8.35 -8.07
CA GLN A 46 36.40 9.25 -8.08
C GLN A 46 35.20 8.63 -7.37
N LEU A 47 34.92 7.34 -7.63
CA LEU A 47 33.84 6.60 -6.98
C LEU A 47 34.06 6.48 -5.46
N ARG A 48 35.30 6.16 -5.03
CA ARG A 48 35.66 6.13 -3.61
C ARG A 48 35.45 7.49 -2.94
N ARG A 49 35.89 8.57 -3.57
CA ARG A 49 35.67 9.94 -3.06
C ARG A 49 34.18 10.26 -2.95
N LEU A 50 33.36 9.89 -3.93
CA LEU A 50 31.93 10.12 -3.89
C LEU A 50 31.28 9.37 -2.72
N LYS A 51 31.65 8.09 -2.54
CA LYS A 51 31.20 7.25 -1.42
C LYS A 51 31.57 7.84 -0.06
N ASP A 52 32.77 8.38 0.08
CA ASP A 52 33.21 9.02 1.33
C ASP A 52 32.41 10.29 1.63
N ILE A 53 32.17 11.13 0.61
CA ILE A 53 31.36 12.36 0.75
C ILE A 53 29.92 12.02 1.14
N THR A 54 29.30 11.06 0.45
CA THR A 54 27.91 10.68 0.72
C THR A 54 27.77 9.93 2.05
N GLY A 55 28.74 9.12 2.43
CA GLY A 55 28.79 8.45 3.72
C GLY A 55 28.99 9.41 4.90
N ALA A 56 29.64 10.55 4.68
CA ALA A 56 29.82 11.60 5.70
C ALA A 56 28.56 12.46 5.90
N LEU A 57 27.56 12.37 5.02
CA LEU A 57 26.29 13.07 5.20
C LEU A 57 25.52 12.44 6.35
N ARG A 58 25.50 13.12 7.50
CA ARG A 58 24.53 12.82 8.55
C ARG A 58 23.14 13.26 8.11
N LEU A 59 22.27 12.30 7.84
CA LEU A 59 20.84 12.54 7.73
C LEU A 59 20.35 13.11 9.06
N LYS A 60 19.66 14.25 8.99
CA LYS A 60 19.03 14.85 10.16
C LYS A 60 17.87 13.95 10.59
N GLU A 61 17.96 13.37 11.78
CA GLU A 61 16.83 12.65 12.37
C GLU A 61 15.64 13.60 12.53
N PRO A 62 14.44 13.19 12.07
CA PRO A 62 13.25 14.01 12.27
C PRO A 62 12.95 14.17 13.76
N PRO A 63 12.45 15.33 14.21
CA PRO A 63 12.03 15.53 15.59
C PRO A 63 10.94 14.53 16.01
N PRO A 64 10.89 14.11 17.29
CA PRO A 64 9.88 13.17 17.79
C PRO A 64 8.44 13.66 17.56
N GLU A 65 8.22 14.98 17.57
CA GLU A 65 6.93 15.63 17.28
C GLU A 65 6.37 15.23 15.91
N VAL A 66 7.23 15.12 14.89
CA VAL A 66 6.83 14.73 13.52
C VAL A 66 6.45 13.24 13.47
N TRP A 67 7.07 12.44 14.34
CA TRP A 67 6.76 11.01 14.46
C TRP A 67 5.38 10.80 15.10
N GLU A 68 5.07 11.56 16.14
CA GLU A 68 3.76 11.51 16.82
C GLU A 68 2.61 11.89 15.88
N ASP A 69 2.77 12.97 15.10
CA ASP A 69 1.77 13.38 14.10
C ASP A 69 1.55 12.31 13.02
N PHE A 70 2.62 11.66 12.57
CA PHE A 70 2.54 10.55 11.63
C PHE A 70 1.72 9.38 12.22
N TRP A 71 2.03 8.95 13.45
CA TRP A 71 1.31 7.87 14.12
C TRP A 71 -0.16 8.20 14.37
N LEU A 72 -0.46 9.43 14.81
CA LEU A 72 -1.84 9.87 15.04
C LEU A 72 -2.66 9.86 13.74
N SER A 73 -2.07 10.28 12.63
CA SER A 73 -2.75 10.30 11.33
C SER A 73 -3.00 8.90 10.75
N ALA A 74 -2.04 7.97 10.95
CA ALA A 74 -2.11 6.60 10.44
C ALA A 74 -3.02 5.70 11.31
N TYR A 75 -2.92 5.81 12.63
CA TYR A 75 -3.62 4.94 13.56
C TYR A 75 -5.11 5.30 13.69
N ASN A 76 -5.43 6.59 13.84
CA ASN A 76 -6.82 7.02 14.06
C ASN A 76 -7.72 6.87 12.82
N ARG A 77 -7.13 6.78 11.62
CA ARG A 77 -7.89 6.60 10.37
C ARG A 77 -8.28 5.14 10.12
N ASN A 78 -7.44 4.21 10.58
CA ASN A 78 -7.55 2.81 10.16
C ASN A 78 -8.54 2.03 11.01
N GLU A 79 -8.63 2.24 12.32
CA GLU A 79 -9.54 1.46 13.18
C GLU A 79 -11.01 1.65 12.80
N ARG A 80 -11.43 2.91 12.63
CA ARG A 80 -12.82 3.21 12.26
C ARG A 80 -13.15 2.72 10.86
N SER A 81 -12.23 2.88 9.90
CA SER A 81 -12.47 2.41 8.53
C SER A 81 -12.57 0.89 8.46
N LEU A 82 -11.70 0.17 9.18
CA LEU A 82 -11.68 -1.28 9.20
C LEU A 82 -12.92 -1.87 9.87
N GLY A 83 -13.37 -1.27 10.99
CA GLY A 83 -14.61 -1.66 11.66
C GLY A 83 -15.83 -1.55 10.76
N TRP A 84 -15.98 -0.45 10.00
CA TRP A 84 -17.08 -0.28 9.05
C TRP A 84 -17.01 -1.23 7.86
N LEU A 85 -15.80 -1.57 7.38
CA LEU A 85 -15.63 -2.54 6.31
C LEU A 85 -16.06 -3.95 6.75
N LEU A 86 -15.58 -4.40 7.91
CA LEU A 86 -15.94 -5.71 8.46
C LEU A 86 -17.43 -5.79 8.78
N PHE A 87 -17.99 -4.75 9.41
CA PHE A 87 -19.42 -4.68 9.71
C PHE A 87 -20.27 -4.67 8.43
N GLY A 88 -19.90 -3.85 7.44
CA GLY A 88 -20.60 -3.80 6.15
C GLY A 88 -20.57 -5.14 5.41
N LEU A 89 -19.42 -5.82 5.42
CA LEU A 89 -19.27 -7.16 4.85
C LEU A 89 -20.16 -8.18 5.58
N ALA A 90 -20.18 -8.16 6.91
CA ALA A 90 -21.03 -9.04 7.71
C ALA A 90 -22.52 -8.81 7.40
N VAL A 91 -22.96 -7.55 7.34
CA VAL A 91 -24.34 -7.19 6.99
C VAL A 91 -24.71 -7.67 5.59
N LEU A 92 -23.80 -7.55 4.62
CA LEU A 92 -24.06 -8.03 3.25
C LEU A 92 -24.21 -9.54 3.18
N VAL A 93 -23.31 -10.30 3.82
CA VAL A 93 -23.35 -11.77 3.81
C VAL A 93 -24.57 -12.29 4.56
N VAL A 94 -24.78 -11.84 5.80
CA VAL A 94 -25.89 -12.28 6.65
C VAL A 94 -27.23 -11.81 6.08
N GLY A 95 -27.31 -10.56 5.63
CA GLY A 95 -28.51 -10.00 5.03
C GLY A 95 -28.88 -10.70 3.73
N GLY A 96 -27.91 -10.92 2.83
CA GLY A 96 -28.12 -11.65 1.59
C GLY A 96 -28.58 -13.09 1.84
N TRP A 97 -27.90 -13.82 2.71
CA TRP A 97 -28.30 -15.17 3.10
C TRP A 97 -29.71 -15.21 3.70
N GLY A 98 -30.00 -14.31 4.65
CA GLY A 98 -31.31 -14.20 5.30
C GLY A 98 -32.44 -13.90 4.30
N VAL A 99 -32.20 -13.01 3.32
CA VAL A 99 -33.16 -12.74 2.25
C VAL A 99 -33.42 -14.00 1.41
N THR A 100 -32.39 -14.76 1.04
CA THR A 100 -32.61 -16.00 0.29
C THR A 100 -33.37 -17.05 1.09
N MET A 101 -33.10 -17.17 2.39
CA MET A 101 -33.81 -18.10 3.28
C MET A 101 -35.30 -17.71 3.40
N LEU A 102 -35.57 -16.42 3.55
CA LEU A 102 -36.91 -15.85 3.63
C LEU A 102 -37.68 -16.05 2.32
N LEU A 103 -37.03 -15.82 1.17
CA LEU A 103 -37.62 -16.07 -0.13
C LEU A 103 -37.94 -17.57 -0.33
N LYS A 104 -37.00 -18.47 -0.03
CA LYS A 104 -37.22 -19.92 -0.17
C LYS A 104 -38.38 -20.44 0.69
N THR A 105 -38.51 -19.96 1.93
CA THR A 105 -39.64 -20.31 2.81
C THR A 105 -40.97 -19.73 2.32
N MET A 106 -40.98 -18.48 1.86
CA MET A 106 -42.19 -17.82 1.36
C MET A 106 -42.68 -18.38 0.01
N LEU A 107 -41.76 -18.74 -0.90
CA LEU A 107 -42.06 -19.32 -2.21
C LEU A 107 -42.38 -20.81 -2.14
N GLY A 108 -41.79 -21.55 -1.19
CA GLY A 108 -42.01 -22.99 -1.03
C GLY A 108 -43.28 -23.38 -0.27
N THR A 109 -43.99 -22.40 0.31
CA THR A 109 -45.23 -22.67 1.08
C THR A 109 -46.45 -22.10 0.36
N ASP A 110 -47.36 -22.98 -0.06
CA ASP A 110 -48.62 -22.61 -0.75
C ASP A 110 -49.67 -22.01 0.19
N SER A 111 -49.49 -22.12 1.51
CA SER A 111 -50.46 -21.67 2.51
C SER A 111 -50.40 -20.16 2.82
N LEU A 112 -49.47 -19.42 2.22
CA LEU A 112 -49.27 -17.98 2.49
C LEU A 112 -50.08 -17.12 1.51
N PRO A 113 -50.96 -16.22 2.01
CA PRO A 113 -51.67 -15.28 1.14
C PRO A 113 -50.73 -14.39 0.32
N LEU A 114 -51.07 -14.14 -0.94
CA LEU A 114 -50.30 -13.27 -1.84
C LEU A 114 -50.03 -11.87 -1.26
N LEU A 115 -50.98 -11.33 -0.50
CA LEU A 115 -50.85 -10.02 0.15
C LEU A 115 -49.72 -10.00 1.18
N VAL A 116 -49.53 -11.08 1.96
CA VAL A 116 -48.45 -11.20 2.94
C VAL A 116 -47.09 -11.29 2.23
N LYS A 117 -47.01 -12.07 1.14
CA LYS A 117 -45.79 -12.16 0.32
C LYS A 117 -45.40 -10.79 -0.24
N GLY A 118 -46.37 -10.06 -0.78
CA GLY A 118 -46.18 -8.71 -1.29
C GLY A 118 -45.75 -7.70 -0.21
N ALA A 119 -46.38 -7.73 0.97
CA ALA A 119 -46.04 -6.85 2.08
C ALA A 119 -44.61 -7.08 2.59
N VAL A 120 -44.17 -8.34 2.69
CA VAL A 120 -42.82 -8.69 3.12
C VAL A 120 -41.77 -8.26 2.09
N ILE A 121 -42.00 -8.51 0.80
CA ILE A 121 -41.09 -8.08 -0.27
C ILE A 121 -40.99 -6.55 -0.32
N GLY A 122 -42.14 -5.87 -0.27
CA GLY A 122 -42.21 -4.41 -0.23
C GLY A 122 -41.50 -3.82 0.99
N GLY A 123 -41.65 -4.44 2.17
CA GLY A 123 -40.97 -4.06 3.40
C GLY A 123 -39.45 -4.19 3.30
N CYS A 124 -38.95 -5.32 2.80
CA CYS A 124 -37.52 -5.53 2.58
C CYS A 124 -36.94 -4.54 1.55
N ALA A 125 -37.65 -4.30 0.45
CA ALA A 125 -37.25 -3.34 -0.56
C ALA A 125 -37.23 -1.89 -0.01
N GLY A 126 -38.26 -1.50 0.74
CA GLY A 126 -38.33 -0.20 1.40
C GLY A 126 -37.21 0.01 2.40
N LEU A 127 -36.90 -1.01 3.22
CA LEU A 127 -35.78 -0.98 4.16
C LEU A 127 -34.44 -0.79 3.42
N ALA A 128 -34.23 -1.52 2.33
CA ALA A 128 -33.03 -1.38 1.51
C ALA A 128 -32.88 0.04 0.93
N VAL A 129 -33.97 0.63 0.43
CA VAL A 129 -33.99 2.02 -0.07
C VAL A 129 -33.65 3.02 1.03
N LEU A 130 -34.21 2.86 2.24
CA LEU A 130 -33.90 3.72 3.38
C LEU A 130 -32.42 3.62 3.79
N ILE A 131 -31.86 2.42 3.86
CA ILE A 131 -30.45 2.19 4.16
C ILE A 131 -29.58 2.88 3.10
N LEU A 132 -29.88 2.70 1.81
CA LEU A 132 -29.14 3.33 0.72
C LEU A 132 -29.24 4.86 0.75
N SER A 133 -30.40 5.41 1.12
CA SER A 133 -30.60 6.86 1.29
C SER A 133 -29.66 7.43 2.35
N VAL A 134 -29.66 6.82 3.54
CA VAL A 134 -28.79 7.23 4.67
C VAL A 134 -27.31 7.07 4.32
N VAL A 135 -26.93 5.96 3.67
CA VAL A 135 -25.53 5.75 3.25
C VAL A 135 -25.09 6.80 2.23
N ARG A 136 -25.92 7.09 1.23
CA ARG A 136 -25.65 8.11 0.22
C ARG A 136 -25.49 9.50 0.86
N GLU A 137 -26.39 9.87 1.76
CA GLU A 137 -26.33 11.13 2.49
C GLU A 137 -25.05 11.23 3.34
N ARG A 138 -24.73 10.18 4.11
CA ARG A 138 -23.50 10.11 4.91
C ARG A 138 -22.24 10.22 4.06
N LEU A 139 -22.20 9.57 2.89
CA LEU A 139 -21.06 9.65 1.97
C LEU A 139 -20.93 11.05 1.38
N TYR A 140 -22.03 11.69 1.00
CA TYR A 140 -22.05 13.06 0.50
C TYR A 140 -21.52 14.05 1.55
N VAL A 141 -22.05 14.01 2.78
CA VAL A 141 -21.63 14.89 3.89
C VAL A 141 -20.15 14.67 4.23
N ARG A 142 -19.66 13.43 4.21
CA ARG A 142 -18.24 13.12 4.42
C ARG A 142 -17.35 13.71 3.32
N ARG A 143 -17.80 13.74 2.06
CA ARG A 143 -17.03 14.27 0.92
C ARG A 143 -17.08 15.80 0.82
N CYS A 144 -18.15 16.43 1.30
CA CYS A 144 -18.37 17.88 1.16
C CYS A 144 -17.94 18.73 2.38
N THR A 145 -17.57 18.13 3.51
CA THR A 145 -17.10 18.88 4.69
C THR A 145 -15.62 19.25 4.57
N ARG A 146 -15.34 20.34 3.82
CA ARG A 146 -14.01 20.94 3.59
C ARG A 146 -13.45 21.70 4.81
N TYR A 147 -14.27 21.99 5.82
CA TYR A 147 -13.88 22.73 7.04
C TYR A 147 -14.08 21.89 8.29
N LYS A 148 -13.22 20.89 8.52
CA LYS A 148 -13.23 20.10 9.76
C LYS A 148 -12.11 20.43 10.74
N ASP A 149 -11.11 21.19 10.31
CA ASP A 149 -9.88 21.40 11.07
C ASP A 149 -9.65 22.84 11.55
N VAL A 150 -10.70 23.68 11.58
CA VAL A 150 -10.58 25.00 12.22
C VAL A 150 -10.76 24.83 13.73
N LYS A 151 -9.65 24.66 14.45
CA LYS A 151 -9.61 24.84 15.91
C LYS A 151 -9.81 26.34 16.21
N ARG A 152 -10.74 26.67 17.10
CA ARG A 152 -10.90 28.02 17.66
C ARG A 152 -10.05 28.15 18.91
#